data_AF-A0A3D3SCG1-F1
#
_entry.id   AF-A0A3D3SCG1-F1
#
_cell.length_a   1.000
_cell.length_b   1.000
_cell.length_c   1.000
_cell.angle_alpha   90.00
_cell.angle_beta   90.00
_cell.angle_gamma   90.00
#
_symmetry.space_group_name_H-M   'P 1'
#
loop_
_entity.id
_entity.type
_entity.pdbx_description
1 polymer ?
#
loop_
_entity_poly.entity_id
_entity_poly.type
_entity_poly.pdbx_seq_one_letter_code
_entity_poly.pdbx_strand_id
1 'polypeptide(L)'
;GVRVLELNDTAGLGANAKNEGYYVNKAEKITFPGQFSGKFITDPFEVKNDVVAITASTITSKSLTRIVKSSADAAALWLENSTIAGGK
;
A
#
# COMPACT_ATOMS: atom_id res chain seq x y z
N GLY A 1 8.20 0.36 3.95
CA GLY A 1 7.04 1.28 3.97
C GLY A 1 6.72 1.75 2.56
N VAL A 2 5.58 2.39 2.34
CA VAL A 2 5.10 2.83 1.01
C VAL A 2 4.91 4.35 0.98
N ARG A 3 5.12 4.99 -0.17
CA ARG A 3 4.79 6.40 -0.43
C ARG A 3 4.21 6.55 -1.83
N VAL A 4 3.16 7.36 -1.96
CA VAL A 4 2.60 7.76 -3.26
C VAL A 4 3.26 9.06 -3.69
N LEU A 5 4.06 9.03 -4.76
CA LEU A 5 4.79 10.20 -5.26
C LEU A 5 3.90 11.05 -6.18
N GLU A 6 3.17 10.38 -7.08
CA GLU A 6 2.29 11.02 -8.05
C GLU A 6 0.90 10.37 -8.01
N LEU A 7 -0.13 11.21 -8.02
CA LEU A 7 -1.53 10.80 -8.07
C LEU A 7 -2.38 11.98 -8.54
N ASN A 8 -3.24 11.72 -9.52
CA ASN A 8 -4.12 12.70 -10.16
C ASN A 8 -5.61 12.40 -9.92
N ASP A 9 -5.93 11.79 -8.79
CA ASP A 9 -7.32 11.54 -8.39
C ASP A 9 -8.02 12.82 -7.92
N THR A 10 -9.35 12.76 -7.82
CA THR A 10 -10.17 13.87 -7.35
C THR A 10 -9.73 14.36 -5.95
N ALA A 11 -9.49 15.66 -5.83
CA ALA A 11 -9.15 16.33 -4.57
C ALA A 11 -10.23 16.06 -3.49
N GLY A 12 -9.80 15.75 -2.27
CA GLY A 12 -10.71 15.41 -1.17
C GLY A 12 -11.28 13.99 -1.21
N LEU A 13 -11.04 13.23 -2.28
CA LEU A 13 -11.41 11.80 -2.41
C LEU A 13 -10.13 10.95 -2.50
N GLY A 14 -9.88 10.32 -3.65
CA GLY A 14 -8.73 9.43 -3.86
C GLY A 14 -7.39 10.14 -3.66
N ALA A 15 -7.30 11.44 -3.96
CA ALA A 15 -6.10 12.24 -3.75
C ALA A 15 -5.62 12.25 -2.29
N ASN A 16 -6.48 11.91 -1.32
CA ASN A 16 -6.09 11.79 0.07
C ASN A 16 -5.03 10.69 0.31
N ALA A 17 -4.81 9.77 -0.63
CA ALA A 17 -3.78 8.75 -0.52
C ALA A 17 -2.35 9.32 -0.38
N LYS A 18 -2.09 10.52 -0.92
CA LYS A 18 -0.80 11.22 -0.80
C LYS A 18 -0.77 12.29 0.29
N ASN A 19 -1.87 12.49 1.01
CA ASN A 19 -1.98 13.53 2.02
C ASN A 19 -1.52 12.99 3.38
N GLU A 20 -0.40 13.50 3.90
CA GLU A 20 0.15 13.11 5.20
C GLU A 20 -0.77 13.49 6.38
N GLY A 21 -1.66 14.48 6.20
CA GLY A 21 -2.66 14.87 7.19
C GLY A 21 -3.97 14.08 7.13
N TYR A 22 -4.13 13.18 6.16
CA TYR A 22 -5.34 12.35 6.05
C TYR A 22 -5.13 10.97 6.68
N TYR A 23 -5.98 10.64 7.64
CA TYR A 23 -5.94 9.37 8.36
C TYR A 23 -7.15 8.52 8.01
N VAL A 24 -6.88 7.31 7.51
CA VAL A 24 -7.91 6.26 7.34
C VAL A 24 -8.32 5.67 8.69
N ASN A 25 -7.41 5.68 9.68
CA ASN A 25 -7.72 5.47 11.08
C ASN A 25 -7.25 6.68 11.90
N LYS A 26 -8.18 7.50 12.38
CA LYS A 26 -7.89 8.70 13.17
C LYS A 26 -7.37 8.41 14.57
N ALA A 27 -7.84 7.33 15.20
CA ALA A 27 -7.45 7.00 16.58
C ALA A 27 -5.95 6.64 16.64
N GLU A 28 -5.48 5.90 15.65
CA GLU A 28 -4.10 5.42 15.56
C GLU A 28 -3.21 6.32 14.69
N LYS A 29 -3.79 7.39 14.11
CA LYS A 29 -3.12 8.29 13.16
C LYS A 29 -2.46 7.53 12.00
N ILE A 30 -3.16 6.53 11.46
CA ILE A 30 -2.68 5.76 10.31
C ILE A 30 -3.17 6.41 9.03
N THR A 31 -2.22 6.84 8.19
CA THR A 31 -2.47 7.30 6.83
C THR A 31 -2.69 6.12 5.89
N PHE A 32 -3.28 6.33 4.72
CA PHE A 32 -3.48 5.24 3.76
C PHE A 32 -2.19 4.46 3.44
N PRO A 33 -1.06 5.10 3.04
CA PRO A 33 0.19 4.38 2.82
C PRO A 33 0.86 3.90 4.12
N GLY A 34 0.55 4.51 5.26
CA GLY A 34 1.08 4.11 6.57
C GLY A 34 0.69 2.68 6.97
N GLN A 35 -0.44 2.18 6.47
CA GLN A 35 -0.94 0.82 6.72
C GLN A 35 0.03 -0.28 6.29
N PHE A 36 0.87 0.00 5.29
CA PHE A 36 1.84 -0.95 4.74
C PHE A 36 3.19 -0.93 5.49
N SER A 37 3.36 -0.04 6.47
CA SER A 37 4.61 0.02 7.23
C SER A 37 4.71 -1.16 8.21
N GLY A 38 5.85 -1.86 8.21
CA GLY A 38 6.09 -3.01 9.09
C GLY A 38 5.31 -4.29 8.74
N LYS A 39 4.54 -4.28 7.65
CA LYS A 39 3.84 -5.47 7.12
C LYS A 39 4.78 -6.39 6.37
N PHE A 40 4.45 -7.68 6.32
CA PHE A 40 5.24 -8.64 5.56
C PHE A 40 4.90 -8.52 4.07
N ILE A 41 5.89 -8.78 3.21
CA ILE A 41 5.68 -8.76 1.75
C ILE A 41 4.72 -9.86 1.27
N THR A 42 4.54 -10.90 2.08
CA THR A 42 3.62 -12.01 1.84
C THR A 42 2.19 -11.73 2.29
N ASP A 43 1.93 -10.59 2.93
CA ASP A 43 0.58 -10.24 3.39
C ASP A 43 -0.38 -10.10 2.18
N PRO A 44 -1.70 -10.36 2.38
CA PRO A 44 -2.68 -10.35 1.29
C PRO A 44 -2.80 -8.98 0.59
N PHE A 45 -2.79 -7.89 1.36
CA PHE A 45 -3.05 -6.54 0.88
C PHE A 45 -4.36 -6.45 0.09
N GLU A 46 -5.46 -6.52 0.84
CA GLU A 46 -6.84 -6.54 0.37
C GLU A 46 -7.68 -5.47 1.09
N VAL A 47 -8.28 -4.59 0.27
CA VAL A 47 -9.15 -3.53 0.78
C VAL A 47 -10.41 -4.11 1.43
N LYS A 48 -10.71 -3.66 2.66
CA LYS A 48 -11.76 -4.18 3.57
C LYS A 48 -11.46 -5.54 4.22
N ASN A 49 -10.25 -6.06 4.06
CA ASN A 49 -9.78 -7.21 4.82
C ASN A 49 -8.68 -6.76 5.78
N ASP A 50 -7.47 -6.53 5.29
CA ASP A 50 -6.29 -6.07 6.03
C ASP A 50 -5.88 -4.61 5.68
N VAL A 51 -6.53 -3.99 4.69
CA VAL A 51 -6.32 -2.58 4.31
C VAL A 51 -7.61 -1.78 4.41
N VAL A 52 -7.58 -0.69 5.18
CA VAL A 52 -8.66 0.29 5.30
C VAL A 52 -8.71 1.17 4.05
N ALA A 53 -9.90 1.30 3.48
CA ALA A 53 -10.15 2.13 2.30
C ALA A 53 -10.18 3.62 2.66
N ILE A 54 -9.82 4.46 1.69
CA ILE A 54 -10.13 5.89 1.71
C ILE A 54 -11.65 6.05 1.50
N THR A 55 -12.29 6.83 2.37
CA THR A 55 -13.74 7.06 2.32
C THR A 55 -14.17 7.55 0.94
N ALA A 56 -15.27 7.01 0.42
CA ALA A 56 -15.82 7.30 -0.91
C ALA A 56 -14.86 7.11 -2.10
N SER A 57 -13.72 6.41 -1.89
CA SER A 57 -12.66 6.27 -2.90
C SER A 57 -12.24 4.81 -3.06
N THR A 58 -13.22 3.93 -3.24
CA THR A 58 -13.03 2.47 -3.31
C THR A 58 -12.14 2.06 -4.49
N ILE A 59 -12.29 2.69 -5.65
CA ILE A 59 -11.52 2.38 -6.87
C ILE A 59 -10.04 2.71 -6.62
N THR A 60 -9.74 3.92 -6.15
CA THR A 60 -8.39 4.36 -5.77
C THR A 60 -7.76 3.41 -4.76
N SER A 61 -8.49 3.11 -3.68
CA SER A 61 -7.99 2.25 -2.60
C SER A 61 -7.61 0.87 -3.14
N LYS A 62 -8.48 0.27 -3.96
CA LYS A 62 -8.21 -1.05 -4.58
C LYS A 62 -7.04 -0.99 -5.56
N SER A 63 -6.97 0.04 -6.39
CA SER A 63 -5.90 0.21 -7.38
C SER A 63 -4.53 0.32 -6.70
N LEU A 64 -4.40 1.25 -5.75
CA LEU A 64 -3.14 1.46 -5.03
C LEU A 64 -2.72 0.23 -4.24
N THR A 65 -3.67 -0.43 -3.56
CA THR A 65 -3.35 -1.66 -2.82
C THR A 65 -2.84 -2.77 -3.74
N ARG A 66 -3.43 -2.93 -4.93
CA ARG A 66 -2.93 -3.89 -5.95
C ARG A 66 -1.55 -3.54 -6.48
N ILE A 67 -1.24 -2.24 -6.64
CA ILE A 67 0.10 -1.80 -7.03
C ILE A 67 1.12 -2.20 -5.96
N VAL A 68 0.79 -1.98 -4.67
CA VAL A 68 1.65 -2.41 -3.55
C VAL A 68 1.84 -3.92 -3.57
N LYS A 69 0.75 -4.69 -3.72
CA LYS A 69 0.81 -6.16 -3.76
C LYS A 69 1.69 -6.67 -4.91
N SER A 70 1.47 -6.18 -6.13
CA SER A 70 2.28 -6.56 -7.29
C SER A 70 3.77 -6.23 -7.10
N SER A 71 4.07 -5.08 -6.48
CA SER A 71 5.45 -4.69 -6.16
C SER A 71 6.07 -5.60 -5.10
N ALA A 72 5.30 -5.99 -4.09
CA ALA A 72 5.73 -6.92 -3.04
C ALA A 72 6.00 -8.32 -3.61
N ASP A 73 5.13 -8.82 -4.49
CA ASP A 73 5.29 -10.12 -5.13
C ASP A 73 6.53 -10.16 -6.03
N ALA A 74 6.78 -9.10 -6.80
CA ALA A 74 8.00 -8.97 -7.61
C ALA A 74 9.27 -8.92 -6.74
N ALA A 75 9.22 -8.22 -5.60
CA ALA A 75 10.33 -8.18 -4.65
C ALA A 75 10.58 -9.55 -3.99
N ALA A 76 9.52 -10.28 -3.63
CA ALA A 76 9.61 -11.63 -3.08
C ALA A 76 10.31 -12.57 -4.06
N LEU A 77 9.86 -12.59 -5.33
CA LEU A 77 10.50 -13.38 -6.40
C LEU A 77 11.98 -13.02 -6.59
N TRP A 78 12.31 -11.73 -6.55
CA TRP A 78 13.71 -11.30 -6.65
C TRP A 78 14.55 -11.78 -5.47
N LEU A 79 14.03 -11.69 -4.25
CA LEU A 79 14.70 -12.17 -3.04
C LEU A 79 14.94 -13.68 -3.10
N GLU A 80 13.92 -14.46 -3.45
CA GLU A 80 14.02 -15.92 -3.62
C GLU A 80 15.14 -16.26 -4.61
N ASN A 81 15.15 -15.64 -5.79
CA ASN A 81 16.18 -15.86 -6.81
C ASN A 81 17.57 -15.40 -6.35
N SER A 82 17.66 -14.29 -5.61
CA SER A 82 18.93 -13.73 -5.14
C SER A 82 19.54 -14.56 -4.00
N THR A 83 18.72 -15.14 -3.13
CA THR A 83 19.20 -16.09 -2.10
C THR A 83 19.73 -17.39 -2.72
N ILE A 84 19.15 -17.83 -3.84
CA ILE A 84 19.66 -18.98 -4.62
C ILE A 84 20.97 -18.63 -5.34
N ALA A 85 21.13 -17.38 -5.80
CA ALA A 85 22.32 -16.94 -6.54
C ALA A 85 23.52 -16.58 -5.63
N GLY A 86 23.30 -16.07 -4.42
CA GLY A 86 24.34 -15.68 -3.46
C GLY A 86 24.90 -16.80 -2.59
N GLY A 87 24.40 -18.03 -2.75
CA GLY A 87 24.85 -19.24 -2.02
C GLY A 87 25.94 -20.05 -2.73
N LYS A 88 26.68 -19.46 -3.67
CA LYS A 88 27.85 -20.08 -4.33
C LYS A 88 29.14 -19.39 -3.95
#